data_AF-A0A2X4UR40-F1
#
_entry.id   AF-A0A2X4UR40-F1
#
_cell.length_a   1.000
_cell.length_b   1.000
_cell.length_c   1.000
_cell.angle_alpha   90.00
_cell.angle_beta   90.00
_cell.angle_gamma   90.00
#
_symmetry.space_group_name_H-M   'P 1'
#
loop_
_entity.id
_entity.type
_entity.pdbx_description
1 polymer ?
#
loop_
_entity_poly.entity_id
_entity_poly.type
_entity_poly.pdbx_seq_one_letter_code
_entity_poly.pdbx_strand_id
1 'polypeptide(L)'
;MFGFGKKHTTIRVEFVKQGESAPFMRSDVPIDSLPDTFEIDTTLHIKEEEWQVVSALPPQKSEFRKTGKVTIELAQYETTMVDPSQILFSLPTINDAVPEQESAPSLENMLVRHEDDWRQTEFVSQTQQDAISLEFNDIVNIYHHQRQEAGFTQLHLRKRISQPLNDDTLTLAALHQSFSVEHIYAGVAFSRVAAVITHGFALRLTSGFTLWGQTDQLGHIVALNLQQEPDAKADMISAEMDRFLADYRLLLVDWVRVFSCGQEGASFSQFDD
;
A
#
# COMPACT_ATOMS: atom_id res chain seq x y z
N MET A 1 -34.11 9.80 -12.16
CA MET A 1 -34.43 9.66 -10.73
C MET A 1 -33.30 8.88 -10.09
N PHE A 2 -32.38 9.56 -9.41
CA PHE A 2 -31.28 8.91 -8.69
C PHE A 2 -31.78 8.54 -7.28
N GLY A 3 -31.91 7.24 -7.01
CA GLY A 3 -32.22 6.75 -5.67
C GLY A 3 -30.99 6.89 -4.78
N PHE A 4 -31.02 7.83 -3.83
CA PHE A 4 -30.04 7.87 -2.75
C PHE A 4 -30.17 6.56 -1.94
N GLY A 5 -29.16 5.70 -2.03
CA GLY A 5 -29.11 4.45 -1.27
C GLY A 5 -29.28 4.73 0.23
N LYS A 6 -30.21 4.01 0.87
CA LYS A 6 -30.53 4.15 2.30
C LYS A 6 -29.30 3.75 3.12
N LYS A 7 -28.68 4.70 3.84
CA LYS A 7 -27.57 4.42 4.76
C LYS A 7 -28.07 3.58 5.94
N HIS A 8 -27.31 2.55 6.31
CA HIS A 8 -27.63 1.67 7.42
C HIS A 8 -27.09 2.25 8.74
N THR A 9 -27.93 2.26 9.78
CA THR A 9 -27.55 2.64 11.16
C THR A 9 -27.08 1.45 11.99
N THR A 10 -27.44 0.24 11.55
CA THR A 10 -27.06 -1.03 12.15
C THR A 10 -26.45 -1.89 11.05
N ILE A 11 -25.26 -2.44 11.33
CA ILE A 11 -24.47 -3.21 10.39
C ILE A 11 -24.43 -4.65 10.86
N ARG A 12 -24.72 -5.56 9.94
CA ARG A 12 -24.51 -6.98 10.17
C ARG A 12 -23.03 -7.32 10.04
N VAL A 13 -22.42 -7.73 11.13
CA VAL A 13 -21.04 -8.21 11.18
C VAL A 13 -21.06 -9.73 11.17
N GLU A 14 -20.42 -10.34 10.18
CA GLU A 14 -20.19 -11.79 10.12
C GLU A 14 -18.72 -12.09 10.40
N PHE A 15 -18.45 -12.96 11.36
CA PHE A 15 -17.09 -13.37 11.72
C PHE A 15 -16.80 -14.75 11.16
N VAL A 16 -15.72 -14.86 10.40
CA VAL A 16 -15.26 -16.08 9.71
C VAL A 16 -13.87 -16.41 10.24
N LYS A 17 -13.57 -17.68 10.52
CA LYS A 17 -12.20 -18.08 10.88
C LYS A 17 -11.35 -18.14 9.62
N GLN A 18 -10.06 -17.82 9.73
CA GLN A 18 -9.13 -17.88 8.62
C GLN A 18 -9.14 -19.26 7.95
N GLY A 19 -9.34 -19.28 6.63
CA GLY A 19 -9.44 -20.51 5.84
C GLY A 19 -10.80 -21.22 5.86
N GLU A 20 -11.77 -20.73 6.64
CA GLU A 20 -13.16 -21.19 6.59
C GLU A 20 -14.01 -20.27 5.69
N SER A 21 -15.10 -20.80 5.13
CA SER A 21 -16.04 -20.03 4.29
C SER A 21 -17.35 -19.68 4.99
N ALA A 22 -17.68 -20.38 6.09
CA ALA A 22 -18.90 -20.17 6.83
C ALA A 22 -18.63 -19.29 8.06
N PRO A 23 -19.50 -18.30 8.35
CA PRO A 23 -19.34 -17.53 9.56
C PRO A 23 -19.68 -18.37 10.79
N PHE A 24 -18.79 -18.35 11.78
CA PHE A 24 -19.01 -19.02 13.07
C PHE A 24 -19.81 -18.13 14.03
N MET A 25 -19.86 -16.82 13.77
CA MET A 25 -20.60 -15.87 14.58
C MET A 25 -21.17 -14.74 13.72
N ARG A 26 -22.34 -14.21 14.11
CA ARG A 26 -22.97 -13.03 13.51
C ARG A 26 -23.45 -12.09 14.61
N SER A 27 -23.32 -10.79 14.40
CA SER A 27 -23.81 -9.76 15.31
C SER A 27 -24.35 -8.57 14.52
N ASP A 28 -25.39 -7.92 15.03
CA ASP A 28 -25.91 -6.67 14.47
C ASP A 28 -25.44 -5.53 15.39
N VAL A 29 -24.59 -4.64 14.87
CA VAL A 29 -23.83 -3.65 15.66
C VAL A 29 -24.17 -2.24 15.17
N PRO A 30 -24.32 -1.22 16.05
CA PRO A 30 -24.45 0.16 15.61
C PRO A 30 -23.24 0.59 14.78
N ILE A 31 -23.48 1.34 13.69
CA ILE A 31 -22.40 1.80 12.79
C ILE A 31 -21.35 2.66 13.52
N ASP A 32 -21.77 3.39 14.55
CA ASP A 32 -20.89 4.27 15.34
C ASP A 32 -20.00 3.48 16.33
N SER A 33 -20.28 2.20 16.54
CA SER A 33 -19.47 1.29 17.35
C SER A 33 -18.39 0.56 16.55
N LEU A 34 -18.36 0.73 15.22
CA LEU A 34 -17.36 0.14 14.34
C LEU A 34 -16.21 1.13 14.05
N PRO A 35 -14.98 0.65 13.82
CA PRO A 35 -13.86 1.51 13.45
C PRO A 35 -14.05 2.09 12.04
N ASP A 36 -13.32 3.15 11.70
CA ASP A 36 -13.38 3.79 10.37
C ASP A 36 -12.91 2.84 9.25
N THR A 37 -11.95 1.98 9.54
CA THR A 37 -11.47 0.91 8.66
C THR A 37 -11.00 -0.28 9.50
N PHE A 38 -11.05 -1.48 8.92
CA PHE A 38 -10.47 -2.72 9.45
C PHE A 38 -9.11 -3.07 8.82
N GLU A 39 -8.53 -2.17 8.01
CA GLU A 39 -7.21 -2.35 7.40
C GLU A 39 -6.05 -2.00 8.35
N ILE A 40 -6.36 -1.40 9.51
CA ILE A 40 -5.42 -1.21 10.61
C ILE A 40 -5.33 -2.51 11.40
N ASP A 41 -4.12 -2.89 11.81
CA ASP A 41 -3.85 -4.08 12.63
C ASP A 41 -4.69 -4.02 13.91
N THR A 42 -5.81 -4.76 13.90
CA THR A 42 -6.84 -4.71 14.93
C THR A 42 -6.96 -6.06 15.61
N THR A 43 -6.93 -6.05 16.94
CA THR A 43 -7.27 -7.22 17.77
C THR A 43 -8.71 -7.08 18.27
N LEU A 44 -9.48 -8.16 18.18
CA LEU A 44 -10.83 -8.26 18.73
C LEU A 44 -10.84 -9.24 19.91
N HIS A 45 -11.45 -8.81 21.00
CA HIS A 45 -11.78 -9.68 22.12
C HIS A 45 -13.17 -10.26 21.90
N ILE A 46 -13.23 -11.55 21.59
CA ILE A 46 -14.49 -12.27 21.39
C ILE A 46 -14.57 -13.35 22.47
N LYS A 47 -15.47 -13.14 23.44
CA LYS A 47 -15.56 -13.91 24.68
C LYS A 47 -14.27 -13.78 25.50
N GLU A 48 -13.58 -14.89 25.77
CA GLU A 48 -12.33 -14.96 26.54
C GLU A 48 -11.11 -15.21 25.62
N GLU A 49 -11.29 -15.08 24.31
CA GLU A 49 -10.25 -15.32 23.31
C GLU A 49 -9.88 -14.03 22.58
N GLU A 50 -8.58 -13.88 22.29
CA GLU A 50 -8.06 -12.81 21.45
C GLU A 50 -7.96 -13.28 19.99
N TRP A 51 -8.50 -12.46 19.10
CA TRP A 51 -8.54 -12.72 17.67
C TRP A 51 -7.88 -11.56 16.94
N GLN A 52 -7.03 -11.85 15.97
CA GLN A 52 -6.49 -10.85 15.06
C GLN A 52 -7.41 -10.72 13.84
N VAL A 53 -7.73 -9.50 13.45
CA VAL A 53 -8.39 -9.23 12.16
C VAL A 53 -7.39 -9.49 11.04
N VAL A 54 -7.70 -10.47 10.19
CA VAL A 54 -6.90 -10.85 9.03
C VAL A 54 -7.34 -10.06 7.80
N SER A 55 -8.65 -9.95 7.59
CA SER A 55 -9.22 -9.21 6.47
C SER A 55 -10.66 -8.78 6.79
N ALA A 56 -11.16 -7.78 6.07
CA ALA A 56 -12.57 -7.38 6.15
C ALA A 56 -13.11 -7.01 4.78
N LEU A 57 -14.36 -7.40 4.50
CA LEU A 57 -15.03 -7.15 3.23
C LEU A 57 -16.46 -6.63 3.44
N PRO A 58 -16.78 -5.38 3.04
CA PRO A 58 -15.84 -4.34 2.66
C PRO A 58 -15.05 -3.81 3.87
N PRO A 59 -13.82 -3.30 3.70
CA PRO A 59 -12.97 -2.88 4.82
C PRO A 59 -13.34 -1.51 5.41
N GLN A 60 -13.92 -0.61 4.61
CA GLN A 60 -14.13 0.79 4.96
C GLN A 60 -15.53 1.07 5.51
N LYS A 61 -15.65 1.88 6.56
CA LYS A 61 -16.93 2.26 7.19
C LYS A 61 -17.90 2.88 6.22
N SER A 62 -17.41 3.71 5.31
CA SER A 62 -18.22 4.35 4.28
C SER A 62 -18.88 3.32 3.34
N GLU A 63 -18.28 2.15 3.15
CA GLU A 63 -18.75 1.07 2.28
C GLU A 63 -19.73 0.15 3.00
N PHE A 64 -19.37 -0.39 4.18
CA PHE A 64 -20.31 -1.23 4.91
C PHE A 64 -21.53 -0.47 5.44
N ARG A 65 -21.43 0.86 5.62
CA ARG A 65 -22.61 1.72 5.87
C ARG A 65 -23.58 1.76 4.68
N LYS A 66 -23.08 1.59 3.45
CA LYS A 66 -23.91 1.51 2.23
C LYS A 66 -24.48 0.11 2.05
N THR A 67 -23.68 -0.94 2.26
CA THR A 67 -24.12 -2.33 2.06
C THR A 67 -24.95 -2.88 3.22
N GLY A 68 -24.80 -2.31 4.41
CA GLY A 68 -25.41 -2.79 5.65
C GLY A 68 -24.75 -4.03 6.24
N LYS A 69 -23.60 -4.47 5.70
CA LYS A 69 -22.91 -5.70 6.09
C LYS A 69 -21.39 -5.56 5.95
N VAL A 70 -20.66 -6.17 6.89
CA VAL A 70 -19.22 -6.45 6.78
C VAL A 70 -18.95 -7.89 7.20
N THR A 71 -18.09 -8.58 6.45
CA THR A 71 -17.53 -9.88 6.83
C THR A 71 -16.10 -9.65 7.32
N ILE A 72 -15.76 -10.16 8.50
CA ILE A 72 -14.44 -10.04 9.11
C ILE A 72 -13.84 -11.44 9.23
N GLU A 73 -12.69 -11.65 8.59
CA GLU A 73 -11.90 -12.86 8.74
C GLU A 73 -10.95 -12.70 9.93
N LEU A 74 -10.92 -13.72 10.78
CA LEU A 74 -10.18 -13.71 12.04
C LEU A 74 -9.25 -14.91 12.17
N ALA A 75 -8.05 -14.68 12.70
CA ALA A 75 -7.14 -15.73 13.16
C ALA A 75 -7.07 -15.70 14.69
N GLN A 76 -7.04 -16.87 15.34
CA GLN A 76 -6.76 -16.93 16.78
C GLN A 76 -5.31 -16.51 17.01
N TYR A 77 -5.09 -15.74 18.07
CA TYR A 77 -3.75 -15.36 18.47
C TYR A 77 -3.05 -16.56 19.11
N GLU A 78 -2.45 -17.44 18.30
CA GLU A 78 -1.56 -18.49 18.79
C GLU A 78 -0.18 -17.89 19.03
N THR A 79 0.13 -17.56 20.29
CA THR A 79 1.47 -17.14 20.69
C THR A 79 2.40 -18.34 20.66
N THR A 80 2.91 -18.69 19.48
CA THR A 80 4.00 -19.65 19.38
C THR A 80 5.28 -18.93 19.81
N MET A 81 5.93 -19.43 20.86
CA MET A 81 7.27 -18.95 21.25
C MET A 81 8.27 -19.41 20.19
N VAL A 82 8.48 -18.56 19.19
CA VAL A 82 9.51 -18.73 18.17
C VAL A 82 10.79 -18.09 18.67
N ASP A 83 11.92 -18.78 18.54
CA ASP A 83 13.23 -18.17 18.77
C ASP A 83 13.41 -17.01 17.77
N PRO A 84 13.63 -15.76 18.23
CA PRO A 84 13.82 -14.62 17.34
C PRO A 84 14.93 -14.84 16.31
N SER A 85 15.92 -15.68 16.60
CA SER A 85 17.00 -16.01 15.65
C SER A 85 16.52 -16.84 14.45
N GLN A 86 15.31 -17.42 14.52
CA GLN A 86 14.69 -18.22 13.47
C GLN A 86 13.68 -17.42 12.65
N ILE A 87 13.42 -16.17 13.03
CA ILE A 87 12.50 -15.29 12.30
C ILE A 87 13.24 -14.73 11.09
N LEU A 88 12.81 -15.13 9.90
CA LEU A 88 13.32 -14.64 8.64
C LEU A 88 12.58 -13.36 8.24
N PHE A 89 13.28 -12.47 7.56
CA PHE A 89 12.69 -11.34 6.85
C PHE A 89 11.87 -11.85 5.65
N SER A 90 10.70 -11.26 5.43
CA SER A 90 9.84 -11.56 4.28
C SER A 90 10.30 -10.87 2.99
N LEU A 91 11.01 -9.75 3.11
CA LEU A 91 11.48 -8.94 2.01
C LEU A 91 13.02 -8.96 1.92
N PRO A 92 13.57 -8.89 0.69
CA PRO A 92 15.02 -8.78 0.50
C PRO A 92 15.55 -7.37 0.84
N THR A 93 14.67 -6.37 0.87
CA THR A 93 15.05 -4.97 1.06
C THR A 93 13.92 -4.12 1.63
N ILE A 94 14.28 -3.07 2.35
CA ILE A 94 13.39 -2.00 2.78
C ILE A 94 14.10 -0.64 2.66
N ASN A 95 13.33 0.43 2.60
CA ASN A 95 13.87 1.79 2.67
C ASN A 95 14.15 2.18 4.13
N ASP A 96 15.27 2.86 4.39
CA ASP A 96 15.62 3.34 5.74
C ASP A 96 14.82 4.56 6.19
N ALA A 97 14.31 5.34 5.24
CA ALA A 97 13.51 6.52 5.57
C ALA A 97 12.05 6.14 5.75
N VAL A 98 11.46 6.61 6.85
CA VAL A 98 10.03 6.62 7.10
C VAL A 98 9.54 8.05 6.89
N PRO A 99 8.41 8.28 6.18
CA PRO A 99 7.90 9.62 5.98
C PRO A 99 7.42 10.23 7.30
N GLU A 100 7.39 11.56 7.38
CA GLU A 100 6.80 12.26 8.53
C GLU A 100 5.33 11.87 8.69
N GLN A 101 4.90 11.67 9.94
CA GLN A 101 3.56 11.23 10.28
C GLN A 101 2.90 12.19 11.28
N GLU A 102 1.58 12.34 11.16
CA GLU A 102 0.76 13.11 12.07
C GLU A 102 -0.48 12.33 12.51
N SER A 103 -1.02 12.69 13.68
CA SER A 103 -2.27 12.11 14.15
C SER A 103 -3.43 12.61 13.29
N ALA A 104 -4.23 11.70 12.75
CA ALA A 104 -5.47 12.04 12.08
C ALA A 104 -6.68 11.85 13.04
N PRO A 105 -7.68 12.75 13.01
CA PRO A 105 -8.89 12.59 13.81
C PRO A 105 -9.82 11.47 13.29
N SER A 106 -9.63 11.03 12.04
CA SER A 106 -10.37 9.95 11.39
C SER A 106 -9.52 9.29 10.31
N LEU A 107 -9.77 8.01 10.06
CA LEU A 107 -9.14 7.25 8.97
C LEU A 107 -10.14 6.93 7.84
N GLU A 108 -11.32 7.57 7.82
CA GLU A 108 -12.29 7.38 6.76
C GLU A 108 -11.71 7.84 5.40
N ASN A 109 -11.82 6.98 4.38
CA ASN A 109 -11.31 7.24 3.03
C ASN A 109 -9.77 7.40 2.94
N MET A 110 -9.02 6.84 3.87
CA MET A 110 -7.55 6.78 3.78
C MET A 110 -7.11 5.55 2.99
N LEU A 111 -6.03 5.69 2.22
CA LEU A 111 -5.31 4.52 1.71
C LEU A 111 -4.48 3.93 2.85
N VAL A 112 -4.76 2.71 3.28
CA VAL A 112 -3.95 2.04 4.31
C VAL A 112 -2.87 1.19 3.66
N ARG A 113 -1.63 1.31 4.15
CA ARG A 113 -0.46 0.55 3.67
C ARG A 113 0.37 0.02 4.81
N HIS A 114 1.17 -1.02 4.55
CA HIS A 114 2.18 -1.43 5.51
C HIS A 114 3.37 -0.46 5.45
N GLU A 115 4.03 -0.19 6.58
CA GLU A 115 5.18 0.72 6.62
C GLU A 115 6.32 0.25 5.70
N ASP A 116 6.55 -1.06 5.68
CA ASP A 116 7.57 -1.69 4.83
C ASP A 116 7.29 -1.54 3.32
N ASP A 117 6.07 -1.18 2.91
CA ASP A 117 5.71 -0.91 1.51
C ASP A 117 6.21 0.46 1.03
N TRP A 118 6.60 1.35 1.97
CA TRP A 118 7.08 2.68 1.65
C TRP A 118 8.29 2.61 0.72
N ARG A 119 8.12 3.20 -0.47
CA ARG A 119 9.14 3.27 -1.51
C ARG A 119 9.61 1.91 -2.02
N GLN A 120 8.83 0.83 -1.92
CA GLN A 120 9.20 -0.48 -2.51
C GLN A 120 9.03 -0.54 -4.03
N THR A 121 8.01 0.17 -4.54
CA THR A 121 7.85 0.41 -5.97
C THR A 121 7.63 1.91 -6.15
N GLU A 122 8.64 2.61 -6.65
CA GLU A 122 8.67 4.08 -6.66
C GLU A 122 9.16 4.67 -7.97
N PHE A 123 8.79 5.94 -8.20
CA PHE A 123 9.30 6.73 -9.28
C PHE A 123 10.55 7.48 -8.81
N VAL A 124 11.61 7.38 -9.59
CA VAL A 124 12.92 7.95 -9.28
C VAL A 124 13.40 8.75 -10.49
N SER A 125 14.01 9.91 -10.26
CA SER A 125 14.66 10.69 -11.30
C SER A 125 15.72 9.85 -12.01
N GLN A 126 15.78 9.94 -13.34
CA GLN A 126 16.81 9.28 -14.15
C GLN A 126 18.24 9.67 -13.73
N THR A 127 18.42 10.84 -13.11
CA THR A 127 19.71 11.28 -12.56
C THR A 127 20.25 10.37 -11.45
N GLN A 128 19.41 9.50 -10.87
CA GLN A 128 19.78 8.54 -9.82
C GLN A 128 20.15 7.15 -10.38
N GLN A 129 20.27 6.96 -11.70
CA GLN A 129 20.48 5.65 -12.33
C GLN A 129 21.70 4.88 -11.79
N ASP A 130 22.81 5.57 -11.51
CA ASP A 130 24.00 4.97 -10.90
C ASP A 130 23.70 4.46 -9.48
N ALA A 131 22.97 5.24 -8.69
CA ALA A 131 22.56 4.85 -7.34
C ALA A 131 21.58 3.67 -7.36
N ILE A 132 20.61 3.66 -8.29
CA ILE A 132 19.68 2.54 -8.50
C ILE A 132 20.48 1.26 -8.80
N SER A 133 21.46 1.34 -9.70
CA SER A 133 22.29 0.19 -10.09
C SER A 133 23.08 -0.38 -8.89
N LEU A 134 23.61 0.49 -8.03
CA LEU A 134 24.30 0.07 -6.81
C LEU A 134 23.36 -0.57 -5.79
N GLU A 135 22.16 0.00 -5.58
CA GLU A 135 21.14 -0.59 -4.72
C GLU A 135 20.70 -1.96 -5.26
N PHE A 136 20.47 -2.10 -6.57
CA PHE A 136 20.13 -3.37 -7.21
C PHE A 136 21.20 -4.44 -6.99
N ASN A 137 22.47 -4.11 -7.12
CA ASN A 137 23.55 -5.08 -6.86
C ASN A 137 23.53 -5.59 -5.42
N ASP A 138 23.27 -4.72 -4.44
CA ASP A 138 23.17 -5.14 -3.05
C ASP A 138 21.94 -6.02 -2.78
N ILE A 139 20.80 -5.70 -3.40
CA ILE A 139 19.58 -6.52 -3.29
C ILE A 139 19.79 -7.89 -3.93
N VAL A 140 20.43 -7.96 -5.10
CA VAL A 140 20.82 -9.21 -5.76
C VAL A 140 21.76 -10.02 -4.84
N ASN A 141 22.67 -9.38 -4.12
CA ASN A 141 23.52 -10.05 -3.14
C ASN A 141 22.71 -10.66 -1.98
N ILE A 142 21.64 -10.00 -1.50
CA ILE A 142 20.72 -10.58 -0.51
C ILE A 142 20.04 -11.83 -1.08
N TYR A 143 19.51 -11.76 -2.30
CA TYR A 143 18.90 -12.90 -2.95
C TYR A 143 19.83 -14.11 -3.08
N HIS A 144 21.09 -13.89 -3.41
CA HIS A 144 22.07 -14.97 -3.61
C HIS A 144 22.59 -15.57 -2.31
N HIS A 145 22.74 -14.78 -1.25
CA HIS A 145 23.51 -15.21 -0.07
C HIS A 145 22.70 -15.32 1.22
N GLN A 146 21.53 -14.67 1.30
CA GLN A 146 20.76 -14.57 2.54
C GLN A 146 19.39 -15.23 2.44
N ARG A 147 19.01 -15.76 1.27
CA ARG A 147 17.73 -16.45 1.11
C ARG A 147 17.76 -17.82 1.80
N GLN A 148 16.79 -18.06 2.68
CA GLN A 148 16.58 -19.33 3.37
C GLN A 148 15.09 -19.68 3.29
N GLU A 149 14.77 -20.84 2.70
CA GLU A 149 13.39 -21.26 2.47
C GLU A 149 12.55 -20.18 1.76
N ALA A 150 11.48 -19.71 2.39
CA ALA A 150 10.59 -18.68 1.86
C ALA A 150 10.99 -17.24 2.24
N GLY A 151 12.03 -17.04 3.05
CA GLY A 151 12.44 -15.72 3.55
C GLY A 151 13.95 -15.45 3.44
N PHE A 152 14.41 -14.45 4.18
CA PHE A 152 15.81 -14.01 4.20
C PHE A 152 16.35 -13.89 5.63
N THR A 153 17.59 -14.30 5.85
CA THR A 153 18.29 -14.16 7.14
C THR A 153 18.76 -12.72 7.39
N GLN A 154 18.91 -11.93 6.34
CA GLN A 154 19.23 -10.50 6.36
C GLN A 154 18.51 -9.82 5.20
N LEU A 155 18.26 -8.52 5.35
CA LEU A 155 17.76 -7.67 4.27
C LEU A 155 18.76 -6.55 3.96
N HIS A 156 18.62 -5.96 2.79
CA HIS A 156 19.34 -4.77 2.39
C HIS A 156 18.55 -3.50 2.75
N LEU A 157 19.16 -2.62 3.53
CA LEU A 157 18.55 -1.36 3.97
C LEU A 157 18.98 -0.22 3.03
N ARG A 158 18.08 0.25 2.17
CA ARG A 158 18.38 1.26 1.14
C ARG A 158 18.53 2.65 1.75
N LYS A 159 19.60 3.35 1.34
CA LYS A 159 19.97 4.67 1.87
C LYS A 159 20.57 5.61 0.83
N ARG A 160 20.95 5.13 -0.36
CA ARG A 160 21.69 5.92 -1.35
C ARG A 160 20.82 7.01 -1.98
N ILE A 161 19.52 6.77 -2.07
CA ILE A 161 18.55 7.69 -2.70
C ILE A 161 17.66 8.30 -1.61
N SER A 162 18.15 9.38 -1.00
CA SER A 162 17.41 10.15 0.01
C SER A 162 16.32 11.04 -0.60
N GLN A 163 16.53 11.51 -1.84
CA GLN A 163 15.59 12.31 -2.62
C GLN A 163 15.37 11.61 -3.97
N PRO A 164 14.28 10.83 -4.12
CA PRO A 164 14.03 10.10 -5.36
C PRO A 164 13.67 11.05 -6.50
N LEU A 165 13.01 12.16 -6.19
CA LEU A 165 12.57 13.17 -7.15
C LEU A 165 13.40 14.43 -6.94
N ASN A 166 13.91 14.97 -8.05
CA ASN A 166 14.84 16.12 -8.05
C ASN A 166 14.25 17.34 -8.80
N ASP A 167 12.98 17.26 -9.19
CA ASP A 167 12.31 18.28 -10.00
C ASP A 167 11.03 18.75 -9.32
N ASP A 168 10.98 20.05 -9.05
CA ASP A 168 9.83 20.74 -8.45
C ASP A 168 8.62 20.83 -9.41
N THR A 169 8.74 20.36 -10.65
CA THR A 169 7.64 20.40 -11.63
C THR A 169 6.58 19.31 -11.44
N LEU A 170 6.91 18.21 -10.75
CA LEU A 170 5.96 17.12 -10.57
C LEU A 170 4.97 17.43 -9.45
N THR A 171 3.70 17.58 -9.80
CA THR A 171 2.62 17.98 -8.88
C THR A 171 1.43 17.02 -8.93
N LEU A 172 0.52 17.10 -7.97
CA LEU A 172 -0.75 16.34 -8.04
C LEU A 172 -1.58 16.70 -9.28
N ALA A 173 -1.55 17.96 -9.71
CA ALA A 173 -2.24 18.40 -10.91
C ALA A 173 -1.68 17.71 -12.17
N ALA A 174 -0.37 17.49 -12.23
CA ALA A 174 0.26 16.71 -13.29
C ALA A 174 -0.25 15.25 -13.29
N LEU A 175 -0.31 14.59 -12.13
CA LEU A 175 -0.85 13.22 -12.05
C LEU A 175 -2.29 13.13 -12.56
N HIS A 176 -3.14 14.08 -12.18
CA HIS A 176 -4.53 14.14 -12.65
C HIS A 176 -4.66 14.38 -14.15
N GLN A 177 -3.70 15.05 -14.78
CA GLN A 177 -3.68 15.28 -16.22
C GLN A 177 -3.15 14.06 -16.99
N SER A 178 -2.23 13.32 -16.39
CA SER A 178 -1.57 12.16 -17.02
C SER A 178 -2.39 10.87 -16.93
N PHE A 179 -3.24 10.72 -15.91
CA PHE A 179 -3.94 9.46 -15.64
C PHE A 179 -5.45 9.62 -15.41
N SER A 180 -6.21 8.63 -15.86
CA SER A 180 -7.64 8.49 -15.54
C SER A 180 -7.82 8.01 -14.10
N VAL A 181 -8.28 8.91 -13.23
CA VAL A 181 -8.48 8.63 -11.80
C VAL A 181 -9.91 8.14 -11.55
N GLU A 182 -10.02 6.97 -10.91
CA GLU A 182 -11.28 6.40 -10.43
C GLU A 182 -11.65 6.94 -9.05
N HIS A 183 -10.68 7.02 -8.14
CA HIS A 183 -10.91 7.37 -6.75
C HIS A 183 -9.76 8.18 -6.16
N ILE A 184 -10.10 9.13 -5.29
CA ILE A 184 -9.14 9.98 -4.57
C ILE A 184 -9.29 9.70 -3.08
N TYR A 185 -8.21 9.27 -2.46
CA TYR A 185 -8.16 9.06 -1.01
C TYR A 185 -7.89 10.38 -0.30
N ALA A 186 -8.32 10.47 0.96
CA ALA A 186 -8.08 11.64 1.80
C ALA A 186 -6.62 11.78 2.26
N GLY A 187 -5.81 10.73 2.08
CA GLY A 187 -4.42 10.64 2.49
C GLY A 187 -3.95 9.19 2.52
N VAL A 188 -2.80 8.95 3.16
CA VAL A 188 -2.21 7.62 3.35
C VAL A 188 -1.98 7.40 4.84
N ALA A 189 -2.40 6.25 5.34
CA ALA A 189 -2.18 5.80 6.71
C ALA A 189 -1.35 4.51 6.73
N PHE A 190 -0.62 4.28 7.82
CA PHE A 190 0.07 3.01 8.01
C PHE A 190 -0.75 2.05 8.87
N SER A 191 -0.68 0.74 8.57
CA SER A 191 -1.54 -0.26 9.20
C SER A 191 -1.26 -0.48 10.69
N ARG A 192 -0.06 -0.16 11.19
CA ARG A 192 0.34 -0.44 12.58
C ARG A 192 -0.01 0.68 13.57
N VAL A 193 -0.18 1.90 13.08
CA VAL A 193 -0.41 3.08 13.92
C VAL A 193 -1.53 3.91 13.30
N ALA A 194 -2.44 4.42 14.12
CA ALA A 194 -3.48 5.36 13.68
C ALA A 194 -2.90 6.76 13.39
N ALA A 195 -1.95 6.82 12.46
CA ALA A 195 -1.28 8.02 11.99
C ALA A 195 -1.31 8.06 10.46
N VAL A 196 -1.27 9.26 9.91
CA VAL A 196 -1.25 9.52 8.47
C VAL A 196 0.06 10.16 8.08
N ILE A 197 0.49 9.91 6.85
CA ILE A 197 1.64 10.60 6.25
C ILE A 197 1.31 12.09 6.15
N THR A 198 2.14 12.96 6.72
CA THR A 198 2.01 14.40 6.60
C THR A 198 2.09 14.79 5.12
N HIS A 199 1.08 15.51 4.63
CA HIS A 199 0.93 15.83 3.20
C HIS A 199 0.93 14.59 2.29
N GLY A 200 0.47 13.45 2.82
CA GLY A 200 0.29 12.23 2.06
C GLY A 200 -0.87 12.34 1.07
N PHE A 201 -0.75 11.67 -0.06
CA PHE A 201 -1.81 11.58 -1.07
C PHE A 201 -1.90 10.17 -1.64
N ALA A 202 -3.10 9.81 -2.14
CA ALA A 202 -3.30 8.59 -2.89
C ALA A 202 -4.44 8.74 -3.90
N LEU A 203 -4.25 8.10 -5.07
CA LEU A 203 -5.13 8.14 -6.23
C LEU A 203 -5.22 6.72 -6.80
N ARG A 204 -6.42 6.14 -6.85
CA ARG A 204 -6.68 4.90 -7.60
C ARG A 204 -7.02 5.26 -9.04
N LEU A 205 -6.32 4.64 -9.97
CA LEU A 205 -6.55 4.77 -11.40
C LEU A 205 -7.63 3.79 -11.85
N THR A 206 -8.34 4.13 -12.94
CA THR A 206 -9.37 3.26 -13.54
C THR A 206 -8.82 1.92 -14.04
N SER A 207 -7.50 1.79 -14.15
CA SER A 207 -6.80 0.57 -14.55
C SER A 207 -6.52 -0.40 -13.41
N GLY A 208 -6.88 -0.05 -12.17
CA GLY A 208 -6.55 -0.85 -10.98
C GLY A 208 -5.14 -0.62 -10.43
N PHE A 209 -4.43 0.43 -10.86
CA PHE A 209 -3.20 0.85 -10.19
C PHE A 209 -3.49 1.96 -9.20
N THR A 210 -2.74 2.01 -8.10
CA THR A 210 -2.82 3.08 -7.11
C THR A 210 -1.51 3.85 -7.07
N LEU A 211 -1.57 5.15 -7.36
CA LEU A 211 -0.46 6.09 -7.15
C LEU A 211 -0.58 6.71 -5.78
N TRP A 212 0.50 6.75 -5.01
CA TRP A 212 0.46 7.26 -3.64
C TRP A 212 1.81 7.78 -3.20
N GLY A 213 1.86 8.68 -2.24
CA GLY A 213 3.12 9.28 -1.85
C GLY A 213 2.97 10.49 -0.95
N GLN A 214 3.94 11.38 -1.02
CA GLN A 214 4.04 12.57 -0.18
C GLN A 214 4.38 13.80 -1.03
N THR A 215 3.80 14.94 -0.68
CA THR A 215 4.22 16.25 -1.20
C THR A 215 5.00 17.05 -0.15
N ASP A 216 5.74 18.05 -0.60
CA ASP A 216 6.21 19.12 0.27
C ASP A 216 5.05 20.08 0.63
N GLN A 217 5.37 21.15 1.37
CA GLN A 217 4.42 22.18 1.78
C GLN A 217 3.93 23.06 0.62
N LEU A 218 4.63 23.05 -0.53
CA LEU A 218 4.28 23.79 -1.74
C LEU A 218 3.41 22.97 -2.71
N GLY A 219 3.25 21.67 -2.43
CA GLY A 219 2.47 20.74 -3.25
C GLY A 219 3.27 20.04 -4.35
N HIS A 220 4.60 20.12 -4.30
CA HIS A 220 5.47 19.34 -5.18
C HIS A 220 5.62 17.93 -4.62
N ILE A 221 5.58 16.92 -5.49
CA ILE A 221 5.69 15.53 -5.08
C ILE A 221 7.15 15.21 -4.76
N VAL A 222 7.41 14.77 -3.52
CA VAL A 222 8.77 14.43 -3.03
C VAL A 222 9.01 12.93 -3.01
N ALA A 223 7.94 12.13 -2.96
CA ALA A 223 7.98 10.68 -3.13
C ALA A 223 6.70 10.24 -3.85
N LEU A 224 6.84 9.38 -4.86
CA LEU A 224 5.73 8.81 -5.60
C LEU A 224 5.93 7.30 -5.72
N ASN A 225 4.95 6.55 -5.26
CA ASN A 225 4.91 5.11 -5.25
C ASN A 225 3.81 4.61 -6.19
N LEU A 226 3.98 3.37 -6.67
CA LEU A 226 2.99 2.65 -7.45
C LEU A 226 2.61 1.36 -6.73
N GLN A 227 1.32 1.07 -6.64
CA GLN A 227 0.81 -0.23 -6.23
C GLN A 227 -0.05 -0.81 -7.35
N GLN A 228 0.15 -2.09 -7.63
CA GLN A 228 -0.73 -2.86 -8.50
C GLN A 228 -1.80 -3.57 -7.65
N GLU A 229 -3.07 -3.37 -7.97
CA GLU A 229 -4.16 -4.17 -7.38
C GLU A 229 -4.24 -5.54 -8.07
N PRO A 230 -4.77 -6.61 -7.43
CA PRO A 230 -4.70 -7.98 -7.94
C PRO A 230 -5.27 -8.22 -9.35
N ASP A 231 -6.24 -7.44 -9.77
CA ASP A 231 -6.90 -7.50 -11.07
C ASP A 231 -6.28 -6.58 -12.13
N ALA A 232 -5.35 -5.72 -11.73
CA ALA A 232 -4.68 -4.77 -12.60
C ALA A 232 -3.63 -5.45 -13.48
N LYS A 233 -3.45 -4.94 -14.70
CA LYS A 233 -2.51 -5.43 -15.70
C LYS A 233 -1.76 -4.27 -16.31
N ALA A 234 -0.44 -4.41 -16.45
CA ALA A 234 0.44 -3.36 -16.92
C ALA A 234 0.02 -2.81 -18.29
N ASP A 235 -0.42 -3.70 -19.19
CA ASP A 235 -0.93 -3.36 -20.53
C ASP A 235 -2.09 -2.36 -20.54
N MET A 236 -2.85 -2.24 -19.45
CA MET A 236 -3.98 -1.31 -19.37
C MET A 236 -3.57 0.16 -19.31
N ILE A 237 -2.32 0.47 -18.92
CA ILE A 237 -1.81 1.85 -18.77
C ILE A 237 -0.38 2.03 -19.28
N SER A 238 0.18 1.06 -20.00
CA SER A 238 1.59 1.10 -20.40
C SER A 238 1.94 2.32 -21.24
N ALA A 239 1.09 2.71 -22.19
CA ALA A 239 1.32 3.88 -23.03
C ALA A 239 1.27 5.20 -22.24
N GLU A 240 0.33 5.34 -21.30
CA GLU A 240 0.24 6.50 -20.41
C GLU A 240 1.42 6.56 -19.44
N MET A 241 1.80 5.42 -18.86
CA MET A 241 2.93 5.32 -17.94
C MET A 241 4.25 5.62 -18.64
N ASP A 242 4.52 5.00 -19.80
CA ASP A 242 5.75 5.24 -20.57
C ASP A 242 5.87 6.71 -20.99
N ARG A 243 4.75 7.35 -21.39
CA ARG A 243 4.73 8.78 -21.68
C ARG A 243 5.02 9.62 -20.44
N PHE A 244 4.38 9.30 -19.32
CA PHE A 244 4.61 10.00 -18.05
C PHE A 244 6.07 9.89 -17.60
N LEU A 245 6.66 8.69 -17.66
CA LEU A 245 8.08 8.48 -17.35
C LEU A 245 8.99 9.30 -18.26
N ALA A 246 8.69 9.38 -19.56
CA ALA A 246 9.48 10.18 -20.50
C ALA A 246 9.32 11.70 -20.27
N ASP A 247 8.10 12.19 -20.08
CA ASP A 247 7.79 13.62 -19.92
C ASP A 247 8.49 14.21 -18.69
N TYR A 248 8.56 13.44 -17.59
CA TYR A 248 9.17 13.85 -16.32
C TYR A 248 10.59 13.29 -16.11
N ARG A 249 11.17 12.58 -17.09
CA ARG A 249 12.51 11.95 -17.02
C ARG A 249 12.68 11.09 -15.77
N LEU A 250 11.71 10.22 -15.54
CA LEU A 250 11.63 9.30 -14.42
C LEU A 250 11.89 7.87 -14.88
N LEU A 251 12.33 7.06 -13.93
CA LEU A 251 12.34 5.62 -13.95
C LEU A 251 11.32 5.13 -12.92
N LEU A 252 10.53 4.13 -13.26
CA LEU A 252 9.81 3.35 -12.25
C LEU A 252 10.72 2.21 -11.80
N VAL A 253 10.85 2.03 -10.49
CA VAL A 253 11.75 1.05 -9.88
C VAL A 253 10.96 0.18 -8.92
N ASP A 254 10.94 -1.13 -9.15
CA ASP A 254 10.50 -2.14 -8.19
C ASP A 254 11.75 -2.76 -7.55
N TRP A 255 12.00 -2.37 -6.29
CA TRP A 255 13.20 -2.78 -5.57
C TRP A 255 13.17 -4.24 -5.16
N VAL A 256 11.99 -4.77 -4.86
CA VAL A 256 11.83 -6.17 -4.46
C VAL A 256 12.12 -7.07 -5.65
N ARG A 257 11.59 -6.75 -6.84
CA ARG A 257 11.80 -7.53 -8.07
C ARG A 257 13.12 -7.25 -8.76
N VAL A 258 13.86 -6.21 -8.34
CA VAL A 258 15.07 -5.72 -9.03
C VAL A 258 14.74 -5.40 -10.50
N PHE A 259 13.66 -4.65 -10.68
CA PHE A 259 13.13 -4.27 -11.99
C PHE A 259 13.05 -2.76 -12.12
N SER A 260 13.33 -2.24 -13.31
CA SER A 260 13.11 -0.84 -13.63
C SER A 260 12.69 -0.64 -15.09
N CYS A 261 11.75 0.27 -15.32
CA CYS A 261 11.31 0.68 -16.65
C CYS A 261 11.31 2.21 -16.80
N GLY A 262 11.37 2.71 -18.03
CA GLY A 262 11.48 4.15 -18.34
C GLY A 262 12.36 4.44 -19.54
N GLN A 263 12.76 5.71 -19.71
CA GLN A 263 13.42 6.16 -20.94
C GLN A 263 14.74 5.39 -21.20
N GLU A 264 14.87 4.83 -22.42
CA GLU A 264 15.96 3.94 -22.87
C GLU A 264 16.03 2.54 -22.24
N GLY A 265 15.09 2.21 -21.33
CA GLY A 265 14.97 0.90 -20.68
C GLY A 265 13.78 0.06 -21.17
N ALA A 266 13.31 -0.85 -20.32
CA ALA A 266 12.08 -1.61 -20.55
C ALA A 266 10.86 -0.68 -20.62
N SER A 267 9.84 -1.09 -21.37
CA SER A 267 8.50 -0.48 -21.32
C SER A 267 7.79 -0.93 -20.05
N PHE A 268 6.89 -0.10 -19.53
CA PHE A 268 6.01 -0.46 -18.42
C PHE A 268 5.18 -1.72 -18.70
N SER A 269 4.92 -2.09 -19.96
CA SER A 269 4.22 -3.35 -20.28
C SER A 269 4.89 -4.60 -19.68
N GLN A 270 6.19 -4.55 -19.40
CA GLN A 270 6.97 -5.65 -18.81
C GLN A 270 6.87 -5.69 -17.27
N PHE A 271 6.11 -4.79 -16.65
CA PHE A 271 5.98 -4.73 -15.19
C PHE A 271 5.33 -5.98 -14.59
N ASP A 272 4.52 -6.70 -15.37
CA ASP A 272 3.87 -7.95 -14.97
C ASP A 272 4.74 -9.21 -15.15
N ASP A 273 5.88 -9.10 -15.84
CA ASP A 273 6.78 -10.21 -16.19
C ASP A 273 7.70 -10.62 -15.02
#